data_AF-A0A6A6DUK9-F1
#
_entry.id   AF-A0A6A6DUK9-F1
#
_cell.length_a   1.000
_cell.length_b   1.000
_cell.length_c   1.000
_cell.angle_alpha   90.00
_cell.angle_beta   90.00
_cell.angle_gamma   90.00
#
_symmetry.space_group_name_H-M   'P 1'
#
loop_
_entity.id
_entity.type
_entity.pdbx_description
1 polymer ?
#
loop_
_entity_poly.entity_id
_entity_poly.type
_entity_poly.pdbx_seq_one_letter_code
_entity_poly.pdbx_strand_id
1 'polypeptide(L)'
;MCQKWFKIYTCGCASPTYVQFCRPAVAADVVCQLLPEDVQPRKSFFPCYDCIRAQHRAEKAAEAAAAMKAAEEAFKKAEEEKKHKETERIRREAEERARVEREEEERKAKARKEEEEKIRREGRPWEVSGGNKKGKGRRDGHGGRHGNGHGGGSSAWGSNWRS
;
A
#
# COMPACT_ATOMS: atom_id res chain seq x y z
N MET A 1 -26.03 63.31 -8.30
CA MET A 1 -25.16 62.76 -7.23
C MET A 1 -25.41 61.27 -7.05
N CYS A 2 -24.39 60.54 -6.58
CA CYS A 2 -24.43 59.09 -6.46
C CYS A 2 -24.60 58.66 -5.00
N GLN A 3 -25.56 57.78 -4.71
CA GLN A 3 -25.68 57.20 -3.38
C GLN A 3 -24.71 56.03 -3.24
N LYS A 4 -23.81 56.11 -2.27
CA LYS A 4 -22.92 55.01 -1.90
C LYS A 4 -23.57 54.20 -0.80
N TRP A 5 -23.54 52.88 -0.92
CA TRP A 5 -24.03 51.97 0.10
C TRP A 5 -23.28 50.64 0.03
N PHE A 6 -23.26 49.89 1.12
CA PHE A 6 -22.66 48.56 1.15
C PHE A 6 -23.56 47.58 1.91
N LYS A 7 -23.35 46.29 1.66
CA LYS A 7 -24.06 45.19 2.30
C LYS A 7 -23.17 44.54 3.35
N ILE A 8 -23.77 44.03 4.42
CA ILE A 8 -23.14 43.08 5.34
C ILE A 8 -23.75 41.70 5.08
N TYR A 9 -22.92 40.74 4.67
CA TYR A 9 -23.31 39.35 4.42
C TYR A 9 -23.54 38.58 5.72
N THR A 10 -24.22 37.43 5.65
CA THR A 10 -24.46 36.58 6.84
C THR A 10 -23.17 36.03 7.46
N CYS A 11 -22.10 35.93 6.66
CA CYS A 11 -20.76 35.61 7.13
C CYS A 11 -20.04 36.79 7.83
N GLY A 12 -20.68 37.96 7.94
CA GLY A 12 -20.10 39.17 8.55
C GLY A 12 -19.21 39.99 7.62
N CYS A 13 -18.87 39.48 6.43
CA CYS A 13 -18.10 40.24 5.45
C CYS A 13 -18.88 41.46 4.95
N ALA A 14 -18.20 42.59 4.77
CA ALA A 14 -18.74 43.74 4.07
C ALA A 14 -18.57 43.55 2.55
N SER A 15 -19.58 43.94 1.77
CA SER A 15 -19.46 43.99 0.31
C SER A 15 -18.60 45.19 -0.12
N PRO A 16 -18.11 45.18 -1.37
CA PRO A 16 -17.68 46.41 -2.03
C PRO A 16 -18.77 47.48 -1.95
N THR A 17 -18.36 48.75 -1.95
CA THR A 17 -19.29 49.88 -2.00
C THR A 17 -19.99 49.90 -3.35
N TYR A 18 -21.31 49.79 -3.32
CA TYR A 18 -22.17 49.98 -4.48
C TYR A 18 -22.44 51.47 -4.67
N VAL A 19 -22.46 51.89 -5.93
CA VAL A 19 -22.78 53.26 -6.32
C VAL A 19 -24.11 53.21 -7.06
N GLN A 20 -25.16 53.74 -6.45
CA GLN A 20 -26.45 53.91 -7.11
C GLN A 20 -26.50 55.28 -7.76
N PHE A 21 -26.60 55.28 -9.09
CA PHE A 21 -26.76 56.49 -9.87
C PHE A 21 -28.24 56.91 -9.88
N CYS A 22 -28.44 58.21 -9.77
CA CYS A 22 -29.72 58.89 -9.92
C CYS A 22 -30.14 58.86 -11.40
N ARG A 23 -30.81 57.76 -11.82
CA ARG A 23 -31.25 57.52 -13.21
C ARG A 23 -31.91 58.72 -13.91
N PRO A 24 -32.89 59.43 -13.31
CA PRO A 24 -33.56 60.53 -14.00
C PRO A 24 -32.61 61.70 -14.32
N ALA A 25 -31.63 61.95 -13.46
CA ALA A 25 -30.68 63.03 -13.67
C ALA A 25 -29.59 62.69 -14.68
N VAL A 26 -29.18 61.42 -14.74
CA VAL A 26 -28.30 60.94 -15.83
C VAL A 26 -29.00 61.12 -17.18
N ALA A 27 -30.31 60.88 -17.25
CA ALA A 27 -31.08 61.05 -18.48
C ALA A 27 -31.32 62.53 -18.85
N ALA A 28 -31.48 63.42 -17.86
CA ALA A 28 -31.78 64.83 -18.07
C ALA A 28 -30.53 65.75 -18.11
N ASP A 29 -29.33 65.20 -17.90
CA ASP A 29 -28.06 65.94 -17.75
C ASP A 29 -28.13 67.06 -16.68
N VAL A 30 -28.83 66.78 -15.57
CA VAL A 30 -28.98 67.70 -14.44
C VAL A 30 -28.21 67.18 -13.23
N VAL A 31 -27.64 68.06 -12.43
CA VAL A 31 -27.01 67.68 -11.15
C VAL A 31 -28.09 67.35 -10.10
N CYS A 32 -28.20 66.10 -9.63
CA CYS A 32 -29.15 65.80 -8.53
C CYS A 32 -28.78 66.55 -7.25
N GLN A 33 -29.80 66.91 -6.48
CA GLN A 33 -29.68 67.34 -5.08
C GLN A 33 -28.90 66.30 -4.25
N LEU A 34 -28.22 66.76 -3.20
CA LEU A 34 -27.50 65.92 -2.24
C LEU A 34 -28.48 64.95 -1.57
N LEU A 35 -28.44 63.67 -1.96
CA LEU A 35 -29.15 62.64 -1.21
C LEU A 35 -28.39 62.35 0.08
N PRO A 36 -29.08 62.17 1.22
CA PRO A 36 -28.44 61.79 2.47
C PRO A 36 -27.72 60.45 2.28
N GLU A 37 -26.55 60.34 2.90
CA GLU A 37 -25.75 59.12 2.88
C GLU A 37 -26.43 58.08 3.79
N ASP A 38 -26.65 56.87 3.27
CA ASP A 38 -27.19 55.76 4.06
C ASP A 38 -26.11 55.35 5.09
N VAL A 39 -26.25 55.86 6.33
CA VAL A 39 -25.32 55.55 7.44
C VAL A 39 -25.42 54.08 7.86
N GLN A 40 -26.57 53.45 7.63
CA GLN A 40 -26.80 52.07 8.05
C GLN A 40 -26.48 51.06 6.92
N PRO A 41 -25.63 50.06 7.18
CA PRO A 41 -25.34 49.02 6.21
C PRO A 41 -26.57 48.15 5.94
N ARG A 42 -26.77 47.78 4.68
CA ARG A 42 -27.88 46.91 4.29
C ARG A 42 -27.56 45.45 4.63
N LYS A 43 -28.48 44.74 5.28
CA LYS A 43 -28.29 43.33 5.59
C LYS A 43 -28.47 42.48 4.33
N SER A 44 -27.60 41.49 4.14
CA SER A 44 -27.72 40.46 3.12
C SER A 44 -28.20 39.16 3.75
N PHE A 45 -29.08 38.44 3.05
CA PHE A 45 -29.58 37.13 3.46
C PHE A 45 -28.67 35.97 3.05
N PHE A 46 -27.62 36.25 2.27
CA PHE A 46 -26.70 35.25 1.75
C PHE A 46 -25.29 35.43 2.31
N PRO A 47 -24.48 34.37 2.36
CA PRO A 47 -23.03 34.48 2.58
C PRO A 47 -22.37 35.15 1.36
N CYS A 48 -21.20 35.75 1.57
CA CYS A 48 -20.46 36.33 0.46
C CYS A 48 -19.92 35.24 -0.48
N TYR A 49 -19.69 35.62 -1.74
CA TYR A 49 -19.21 34.69 -2.78
C TYR A 49 -17.89 34.01 -2.38
N ASP A 50 -16.98 34.73 -1.72
CA ASP A 50 -15.70 34.16 -1.28
C ASP A 50 -15.86 33.09 -0.21
N CYS A 51 -16.77 33.29 0.75
CA CYS A 51 -17.09 32.27 1.75
C CYS A 51 -17.72 31.02 1.11
N ILE A 52 -18.67 31.20 0.17
CA ILE A 52 -19.28 30.08 -0.56
C ILE A 52 -18.20 29.30 -1.33
N ARG A 53 -17.33 30.02 -2.03
CA ARG A 53 -16.24 29.43 -2.81
C ARG A 53 -15.23 28.71 -1.91
N ALA A 54 -14.95 29.24 -0.72
CA ALA A 54 -14.08 28.60 0.26
C ALA A 54 -14.70 27.31 0.80
N GLN A 55 -15.98 27.32 1.16
CA GLN A 55 -16.73 26.12 1.59
C GLN A 55 -16.69 25.04 0.51
N HIS A 56 -17.02 25.38 -0.73
CA HIS A 56 -17.00 24.44 -1.83
C HIS A 56 -15.60 23.87 -2.12
N ARG A 57 -14.53 24.66 -1.95
CA ARG A 57 -13.15 24.16 -2.03
C ARG A 57 -12.83 23.19 -0.90
N ALA A 58 -13.27 23.49 0.32
CA ALA A 58 -13.07 22.62 1.48
C ALA A 58 -13.82 21.29 1.31
N GLU A 59 -15.06 21.32 0.83
CA GLU A 59 -15.86 20.12 0.52
C GLU A 59 -15.17 19.24 -0.52
N LYS A 60 -14.74 19.83 -1.66
CA LYS A 60 -14.01 19.08 -2.69
C LYS A 60 -12.68 18.51 -2.19
N ALA A 61 -11.97 19.24 -1.34
CA ALA A 61 -10.73 18.74 -0.74
C ALA A 61 -11.00 17.56 0.20
N ALA A 62 -12.09 17.61 0.98
CA ALA A 62 -12.50 16.53 1.85
C ALA A 62 -12.93 15.28 1.05
N GLU A 63 -13.68 15.45 -0.04
CA GLU A 63 -14.04 14.37 -0.95
C GLU A 63 -12.81 13.71 -1.58
N ALA A 64 -11.87 14.51 -2.09
CA ALA A 64 -10.63 13.99 -2.66
C ALA A 64 -9.78 13.24 -1.62
N ALA A 65 -9.68 13.77 -0.39
CA ALA A 65 -8.97 13.10 0.69
C ALA A 65 -9.64 11.78 1.10
N ALA A 66 -10.98 11.73 1.14
CA ALA A 66 -11.73 10.51 1.41
C ALA A 66 -11.53 9.46 0.30
N ALA A 67 -11.56 9.88 -0.97
CA ALA A 67 -11.30 8.99 -2.11
C ALA A 67 -9.88 8.40 -2.08
N MET A 68 -8.87 9.22 -1.75
CA MET A 68 -7.49 8.74 -1.63
C MET A 68 -7.33 7.73 -0.49
N LYS A 69 -7.96 7.96 0.67
CA LYS A 69 -7.96 6.99 1.78
C LYS A 69 -8.65 5.68 1.40
N ALA A 70 -9.82 5.76 0.76
CA ALA A 70 -10.54 4.58 0.29
C ALA A 70 -9.71 3.77 -0.74
N ALA A 71 -8.99 4.45 -1.64
CA ALA A 71 -8.10 3.81 -2.60
C ALA A 71 -6.91 3.12 -1.91
N GLU A 72 -6.29 3.77 -0.91
CA GLU A 72 -5.19 3.18 -0.14
C GLU A 72 -5.64 1.93 0.63
N GLU A 73 -6.80 1.99 1.28
CA GLU A 73 -7.38 0.84 1.98
C GLU A 73 -7.72 -0.32 1.03
N ALA A 74 -8.26 -0.01 -0.16
CA ALA A 74 -8.53 -1.01 -1.18
C ALA A 74 -7.24 -1.67 -1.69
N PHE A 75 -6.17 -0.88 -1.88
CA PHE A 75 -4.87 -1.41 -2.29
C PHE A 75 -4.27 -2.32 -1.22
N LYS A 76 -4.30 -1.91 0.05
CA LYS A 76 -3.82 -2.72 1.19
C LYS A 76 -4.57 -4.05 1.28
N LYS A 77 -5.91 -4.01 1.22
CA LYS A 77 -6.73 -5.24 1.25
C LYS A 77 -6.42 -6.16 0.07
N ALA A 78 -6.24 -5.61 -1.13
CA ALA A 78 -5.88 -6.40 -2.31
C ALA A 78 -4.48 -7.02 -2.18
N GLU A 79 -3.53 -6.32 -1.56
CA GLU A 79 -2.19 -6.85 -1.28
C GLU A 79 -2.21 -7.97 -0.24
N GLU A 80 -2.96 -7.79 0.85
CA GLU A 80 -3.17 -8.80 1.89
C GLU A 80 -3.85 -10.05 1.33
N GLU A 81 -4.88 -9.89 0.49
CA GLU A 81 -5.56 -11.00 -0.15
C GLU A 81 -4.63 -11.76 -1.12
N LYS A 82 -3.76 -11.06 -1.85
CA LYS A 82 -2.74 -11.69 -2.71
C LYS A 82 -1.75 -12.50 -1.89
N LYS A 83 -1.24 -11.94 -0.80
CA LYS A 83 -0.33 -12.63 0.13
C LYS A 83 -0.99 -13.88 0.72
N HIS A 84 -2.25 -13.77 1.15
CA HIS A 84 -3.01 -14.90 1.67
C HIS A 84 -3.19 -16.02 0.63
N LYS A 85 -3.55 -15.66 -0.61
CA LYS A 85 -3.68 -16.63 -1.72
C LYS A 85 -2.35 -17.33 -2.02
N GLU A 86 -1.25 -16.60 -1.99
CA GLU A 86 0.08 -17.16 -2.20
C GLU A 86 0.48 -18.13 -1.08
N THR A 87 0.26 -17.75 0.19
CA THR A 87 0.54 -18.63 1.33
C THR A 87 -0.29 -19.90 1.30
N GLU A 88 -1.56 -19.80 0.93
CA GLU A 88 -2.46 -20.96 0.77
C GLU A 88 -2.00 -21.87 -0.38
N ARG A 89 -1.52 -21.31 -1.50
CA ARG A 89 -0.97 -22.09 -2.60
C ARG A 89 0.29 -22.84 -2.18
N ILE A 90 1.22 -22.16 -1.52
CA ILE A 90 2.46 -22.77 -1.00
C ILE A 90 2.15 -23.90 -0.04
N ARG A 91 1.17 -23.71 0.86
CA ARG A 91 0.74 -24.74 1.80
C ARG A 91 0.20 -25.98 1.08
N ARG A 92 -0.67 -25.81 0.08
CA ARG A 92 -1.21 -26.93 -0.70
C ARG A 92 -0.13 -27.67 -1.47
N GLU A 93 0.79 -26.94 -2.11
CA GLU A 93 1.91 -27.55 -2.83
C GLU A 93 2.84 -28.33 -1.90
N ALA A 94 3.10 -27.84 -0.69
CA ALA A 94 3.88 -28.55 0.32
C ALA A 94 3.19 -29.83 0.81
N GLU A 95 1.88 -29.77 1.07
CA GLU A 95 1.08 -30.93 1.46
C GLU A 95 1.02 -31.99 0.34
N GLU A 96 0.88 -31.57 -0.92
CA GLU A 96 0.87 -32.47 -2.07
C GLU A 96 2.24 -33.15 -2.27
N ARG A 97 3.34 -32.40 -2.21
CA ARG A 97 4.69 -32.98 -2.30
C ARG A 97 4.94 -34.00 -1.19
N ALA A 98 4.55 -33.67 0.04
CA ALA A 98 4.69 -34.58 1.18
C ALA A 98 3.82 -35.84 1.06
N ARG A 99 2.71 -35.80 0.30
CA ARG A 99 1.91 -36.99 -0.01
C ARG A 99 2.58 -37.84 -1.08
N VAL A 100 3.04 -37.23 -2.16
CA VAL A 100 3.71 -37.92 -3.27
C VAL A 100 4.98 -38.62 -2.80
N GLU A 101 5.79 -37.97 -1.96
CA GLU A 101 7.01 -38.56 -1.41
C GLU A 101 6.70 -39.81 -0.56
N ARG A 102 5.67 -39.75 0.29
CA ARG A 102 5.22 -40.92 1.07
C ARG A 102 4.75 -42.07 0.19
N GLU A 103 3.98 -41.78 -0.85
CA GLU A 103 3.52 -42.81 -1.80
C GLU A 103 4.69 -43.43 -2.58
N GLU A 104 5.70 -42.63 -2.95
CA GLU A 104 6.90 -43.12 -3.65
C GLU A 104 7.79 -43.96 -2.73
N GLU A 105 7.98 -43.56 -1.47
CA GLU A 105 8.69 -44.35 -0.47
C GLU A 105 8.00 -45.68 -0.20
N GLU A 106 6.66 -45.70 -0.07
CA GLU A 106 5.90 -46.94 0.08
C GLU A 106 6.04 -47.86 -1.13
N ARG A 107 6.02 -47.31 -2.35
CA ARG A 107 6.27 -48.09 -3.58
C ARG A 107 7.68 -48.67 -3.62
N LYS A 108 8.69 -47.87 -3.29
CA LYS A 108 10.08 -48.34 -3.21
C LYS A 108 10.26 -49.40 -2.13
N ALA A 109 9.61 -49.25 -0.98
CA ALA A 109 9.66 -50.22 0.11
C ALA A 109 8.98 -51.54 -0.28
N LYS A 110 7.84 -51.51 -0.98
CA LYS A 110 7.17 -52.71 -1.51
C LYS A 110 8.06 -53.42 -2.54
N ALA A 111 8.62 -52.68 -3.51
CA ALA A 111 9.52 -53.25 -4.51
C ALA A 111 10.76 -53.91 -3.89
N ARG A 112 11.38 -53.30 -2.86
CA ARG A 112 12.50 -53.89 -2.12
C ARG A 112 12.09 -55.18 -1.41
N LYS A 113 10.93 -55.21 -0.75
CA LYS A 113 10.42 -56.42 -0.08
C LYS A 113 10.14 -57.55 -1.07
N GLU A 114 9.57 -57.24 -2.23
CA GLU A 114 9.33 -58.23 -3.30
C GLU A 114 10.65 -58.78 -3.88
N GLU A 115 11.66 -57.93 -4.06
CA GLU A 115 12.99 -58.36 -4.49
C GLU A 115 13.68 -59.25 -3.44
N GLU A 116 13.63 -58.87 -2.17
CA GLU A 116 14.13 -59.67 -1.06
C GLU A 116 13.41 -61.03 -0.94
N GLU A 117 12.09 -61.06 -1.14
CA GLU A 117 11.33 -62.31 -1.12
C GLU A 117 11.64 -63.19 -2.33
N LYS A 118 11.84 -62.59 -3.51
CA LYS A 118 12.29 -63.31 -4.72
C LYS A 118 13.68 -63.91 -4.51
N ILE A 119 14.64 -63.15 -3.97
CA ILE A 119 15.98 -63.64 -3.61
C ILE A 119 15.88 -64.76 -2.56
N ARG A 120 14.96 -64.64 -1.59
CA ARG A 120 14.72 -65.70 -0.59
C ARG A 120 14.14 -66.96 -1.21
N ARG A 121 13.25 -66.82 -2.21
CA ARG A 121 12.53 -67.94 -2.86
C ARG A 121 13.37 -68.65 -3.92
N GLU A 122 14.19 -67.92 -4.66
CA GLU A 122 15.09 -68.48 -5.69
C GLU A 122 16.32 -69.18 -5.08
N GLY A 123 16.55 -69.02 -3.77
CA GLY A 123 17.69 -69.59 -3.08
C GLY A 123 18.96 -68.82 -3.43
N ARG A 124 19.73 -68.39 -2.42
CA ARG A 124 21.01 -67.71 -2.61
C ARG A 124 21.82 -68.41 -3.72
N PRO A 125 22.31 -67.70 -4.75
CA PRO A 125 23.49 -68.16 -5.47
C PRO A 125 24.55 -68.40 -4.41
N TRP A 126 25.04 -69.63 -4.31
CA TRP A 126 26.20 -69.92 -3.47
C TRP A 126 27.36 -69.09 -4.02
N GLU A 127 27.60 -67.91 -3.43
CA GLU A 127 28.88 -67.23 -3.56
C GLU A 127 29.92 -68.15 -2.94
N VAL A 128 30.63 -68.86 -3.81
CA VAL A 128 31.82 -69.62 -3.47
C VAL A 128 32.81 -68.63 -2.87
N SER A 129 33.07 -68.81 -1.58
CA SER A 129 34.20 -68.26 -0.86
C SER A 129 35.47 -68.21 -1.71
N GLY A 130 35.86 -67.02 -2.14
CA GLY A 130 37.25 -66.62 -2.29
C GLY A 130 37.46 -65.45 -1.33
N GLY A 131 38.10 -65.61 -0.18
CA GLY A 131 39.48 -66.03 -0.10
C GLY A 131 40.37 -64.79 -0.02
N ASN A 132 40.85 -64.52 1.19
CA ASN A 132 42.13 -63.91 1.55
C ASN A 132 42.30 -62.38 1.76
N LYS A 133 42.88 -62.13 2.95
CA LYS A 133 43.90 -61.13 3.33
C LYS A 133 43.45 -59.74 3.83
N LYS A 134 43.26 -59.73 5.16
CA LYS A 134 43.90 -58.83 6.14
C LYS A 134 45.12 -58.08 5.56
N GLY A 135 44.93 -56.80 5.23
CA GLY A 135 45.97 -55.82 4.93
C GLY A 135 45.92 -54.66 5.92
N LYS A 136 47.04 -54.41 6.57
CA LYS A 136 47.25 -53.48 7.69
C LYS A 136 48.12 -52.31 7.20
N GLY A 137 47.75 -51.07 7.55
CA GLY A 137 48.52 -49.83 7.32
C GLY A 137 48.11 -49.10 6.04
N ARG A 138 48.06 -47.75 5.94
CA ARG A 138 48.87 -46.66 6.51
C ARG A 138 48.06 -45.35 6.26
N ARG A 139 47.73 -44.55 7.27
CA ARG A 139 48.31 -43.24 7.64
C ARG A 139 48.35 -42.15 6.53
N ASP A 140 47.95 -40.95 6.94
CA ASP A 140 48.17 -39.60 6.34
C ASP A 140 47.21 -39.23 5.19
N GLY A 141 46.57 -38.06 5.11
CA GLY A 141 46.63 -36.85 5.92
C GLY A 141 45.74 -35.75 5.30
N HIS A 142 45.43 -34.74 6.13
CA HIS A 142 45.25 -33.31 5.82
C HIS A 142 44.58 -32.81 4.52
N GLY A 143 43.60 -31.90 4.72
CA GLY A 143 43.32 -30.75 3.84
C GLY A 143 41.95 -30.80 3.17
N GLY A 144 41.05 -29.80 3.23
CA GLY A 144 41.07 -28.44 3.79
C GLY A 144 39.63 -28.06 4.20
N ARG A 145 39.39 -27.21 5.18
CA ARG A 145 39.50 -25.74 5.14
C ARG A 145 38.90 -25.11 3.86
N HIS A 146 37.59 -24.93 3.85
CA HIS A 146 36.90 -23.70 3.40
C HIS A 146 35.68 -23.57 4.34
N GLY A 147 35.55 -22.57 5.22
CA GLY A 147 35.99 -21.20 5.06
C GLY A 147 35.07 -20.49 4.07
N ASN A 148 33.83 -20.22 4.48
CA ASN A 148 33.06 -19.10 3.92
C ASN A 148 32.32 -18.40 5.07
N GLY A 149 33.07 -17.53 5.75
CA GLY A 149 32.45 -16.38 6.39
C GLY A 149 31.94 -15.45 5.29
N HIS A 150 30.67 -15.10 5.36
CA HIS A 150 30.19 -13.83 4.83
C HIS A 150 29.94 -12.92 6.03
N GLY A 151 30.99 -12.19 6.38
CA GLY A 151 30.85 -10.91 7.06
C GLY A 151 30.60 -9.83 6.01
N GLY A 152 29.72 -8.90 6.33
CA GLY A 152 29.36 -7.71 5.55
C GLY A 152 28.05 -7.20 6.13
N GLY A 153 28.01 -6.27 7.09
CA GLY A 153 28.84 -5.09 7.21
C GLY A 153 28.09 -3.91 6.59
N SER A 154 27.67 -3.00 7.45
CA SER A 154 27.32 -1.60 7.19
C SER A 154 26.17 -1.28 6.22
N SER A 155 25.12 -0.68 6.77
CA SER A 155 24.93 0.76 6.55
C SER A 155 24.08 1.36 7.67
N ALA A 156 24.77 2.03 8.58
CA ALA A 156 24.19 3.10 9.38
C ALA A 156 23.77 4.22 8.43
N TRP A 157 22.48 4.56 8.46
CA TRP A 157 21.96 5.85 8.01
C TRP A 157 21.53 6.54 9.33
N GLY A 158 22.21 7.56 9.83
CA GLY A 158 22.49 8.82 9.12
C GLY A 158 21.21 9.65 9.14
N SER A 159 20.84 10.18 10.31
CA SER A 159 20.93 11.61 10.64
C SER A 159 19.78 12.49 10.13
N ASN A 160 19.10 13.09 11.12
CA ASN A 160 18.94 14.54 11.24
C ASN A 160 18.00 15.26 10.26
N TRP A 161 16.76 15.57 10.70
CA TRP A 161 16.09 16.82 10.33
C TRP A 161 15.34 17.40 11.54
N ARG A 162 15.98 18.38 12.18
CA ARG A 162 15.33 19.48 12.90
C ARG A 162 14.82 20.49 11.87
N SER A 163 13.61 20.99 12.06
CA SER A 163 13.22 22.41 11.93
C SER A 163 11.89 22.60 12.63
#